data_AF-A0A9E4U7X5-F1
#
_entry.id   AF-A0A9E4U7X5-F1
#
_cell.length_a   1.000
_cell.length_b   1.000
_cell.length_c   1.000
_cell.angle_alpha   90.00
_cell.angle_beta   90.00
_cell.angle_gamma   90.00
#
_symmetry.space_group_name_H-M   'P 1'
#
loop_
_entity.id
_entity.type
_entity.pdbx_description
1 polymer ?
#
loop_
_entity_poly.entity_id
_entity_poly.type
_entity_poly.pdbx_seq_one_letter_code
_entity_poly.pdbx_strand_id
1 'polypeptide(L)'
;EASVLDLTDEEMAKHVKDCDAVVSCLGHVLNFKGMYGKPRKLCTDATRRLCDAIEKIRPPKPAKFILMNTVGVKNPGLGEKRNWIERGLLTLLHHTLPPQSDNEAAAEHLRNIVGNENKYVEWCSVRPDSLIDAGVSPYDIEESPVTTIFSGRPTTRSNVAHFMTELIENAELWNTWKFRMPVIMNSESHS
;
A
#
# COMPACT_ATOMS: atom_id res chain seq x y z
N GLU A 1 -2.77 -22.98 -4.06
CA GLU A 1 -3.19 -21.57 -4.11
C GLU A 1 -2.73 -21.01 -5.46
N ALA A 2 -3.64 -20.45 -6.26
CA ALA A 2 -3.29 -19.86 -7.56
C ALA A 2 -2.82 -18.41 -7.36
N SER A 3 -1.94 -17.90 -8.23
CA SER A 3 -1.54 -16.50 -8.17
C SER A 3 -2.77 -15.62 -8.42
N VAL A 4 -2.90 -14.50 -7.70
CA VAL A 4 -3.95 -13.51 -7.96
C VAL A 4 -3.96 -13.04 -9.41
N LEU A 5 -2.80 -13.06 -10.07
CA LEU A 5 -2.66 -12.67 -11.47
C LEU A 5 -3.11 -13.75 -12.45
N ASP A 6 -3.24 -15.00 -12.02
CA ASP A 6 -3.69 -16.11 -12.86
C ASP A 6 -5.22 -16.21 -12.93
N LEU A 7 -5.93 -15.54 -12.01
CA LEU A 7 -7.39 -15.46 -12.02
C LEU A 7 -7.88 -14.74 -13.29
N THR A 8 -9.05 -15.12 -13.83
CA THR A 8 -9.74 -14.30 -14.83
C THR A 8 -10.43 -13.11 -14.19
N ASP A 9 -10.89 -12.15 -15.00
CA ASP A 9 -11.60 -10.98 -14.49
C ASP A 9 -12.97 -11.37 -13.88
N GLU A 10 -13.61 -12.44 -14.37
CA GLU A 10 -14.83 -13.00 -13.78
C GLU A 10 -14.55 -13.66 -12.43
N GLU A 11 -13.43 -14.37 -12.28
CA GLU A 11 -13.03 -14.98 -11.01
C GLU A 11 -12.68 -13.89 -9.99
N MET A 12 -11.94 -12.87 -10.40
CA MET A 12 -11.61 -11.75 -9.55
C MET A 12 -12.86 -10.99 -9.10
N ALA A 13 -13.82 -10.76 -10.00
CA ALA A 13 -15.10 -10.17 -9.65
C ALA A 13 -15.86 -11.01 -8.61
N LYS A 14 -15.83 -12.34 -8.71
CA LYS A 14 -16.46 -13.19 -7.67
C LYS A 14 -15.82 -13.02 -6.31
N HIS A 15 -14.50 -12.83 -6.24
CA HIS A 15 -13.77 -12.68 -4.98
C HIS A 15 -14.02 -11.33 -4.29
N VAL A 16 -14.26 -10.26 -5.04
CA VAL A 16 -14.54 -8.93 -4.48
C VAL A 16 -16.03 -8.62 -4.35
N LYS A 17 -16.90 -9.54 -4.80
CA LYS A 17 -18.34 -9.39 -4.69
C LYS A 17 -18.77 -9.39 -3.22
N ASP A 18 -19.64 -8.44 -2.87
CA ASP A 18 -20.20 -8.28 -1.53
C ASP A 18 -19.16 -7.97 -0.44
N CYS A 19 -17.91 -7.64 -0.83
CA CYS A 19 -16.88 -7.16 0.09
C CYS A 19 -17.02 -5.66 0.34
N ASP A 20 -17.05 -5.26 1.61
CA ASP A 20 -16.96 -3.85 2.00
C ASP A 20 -15.52 -3.29 1.90
N ALA A 21 -14.52 -4.18 1.98
CA ALA A 21 -13.11 -3.83 1.91
C ALA A 21 -12.27 -4.90 1.21
N VAL A 22 -11.20 -4.47 0.54
CA VAL A 22 -10.15 -5.30 -0.06
C VAL A 22 -8.80 -4.81 0.45
N VAL A 23 -8.00 -5.72 1.02
CA VAL A 23 -6.66 -5.41 1.52
C VAL A 23 -5.61 -6.10 0.65
N SER A 24 -4.71 -5.32 0.05
CA SER A 24 -3.60 -5.84 -0.74
C SER A 24 -2.29 -5.72 0.03
N CYS A 25 -1.83 -6.85 0.59
CA CYS A 25 -0.52 -6.98 1.23
C CYS A 25 0.52 -7.65 0.31
N LEU A 26 0.29 -7.60 -1.00
CA LEU A 26 1.16 -8.23 -1.99
C LEU A 26 2.51 -7.52 -2.04
N GLY A 27 3.56 -8.31 -2.24
CA GLY A 27 4.91 -7.80 -2.37
C GLY A 27 5.82 -8.85 -2.99
N HIS A 28 6.91 -8.38 -3.58
CA HIS A 28 7.92 -9.26 -4.14
C HIS A 28 8.71 -9.95 -3.03
N VAL A 29 8.99 -11.24 -3.21
CA VAL A 29 9.95 -11.94 -2.35
C VAL A 29 11.34 -11.35 -2.58
N LEU A 30 12.02 -10.95 -1.50
CA LEU A 30 13.33 -10.28 -1.52
C LEU A 30 14.49 -11.24 -1.80
N ASN A 31 14.37 -12.05 -2.84
CA ASN A 31 15.47 -12.81 -3.43
C ASN A 31 15.61 -12.45 -4.91
N PHE A 32 16.75 -12.77 -5.54
CA PHE A 32 17.01 -12.36 -6.93
C PHE A 32 15.90 -12.78 -7.91
N LYS A 33 15.38 -14.00 -7.77
CA LYS A 33 14.31 -14.51 -8.62
C LYS A 33 12.99 -13.79 -8.39
N GLY A 34 12.62 -13.50 -7.15
CA GLY A 34 11.39 -12.81 -6.78
C GLY A 34 11.40 -11.32 -7.17
N MET A 35 12.57 -10.67 -7.11
CA MET A 35 12.71 -9.27 -7.48
C MET A 35 12.83 -9.05 -8.99
N TYR A 36 13.55 -9.90 -9.71
CA TYR A 36 13.84 -9.70 -11.15
C TYR A 36 13.10 -10.63 -12.11
N GLY A 37 12.52 -11.72 -11.58
CA GLY A 37 11.69 -12.65 -12.32
C GLY A 37 10.30 -12.10 -12.63
N LYS A 38 9.47 -12.90 -13.30
CA LYS A 38 8.05 -12.59 -13.51
C LYS A 38 7.23 -13.06 -12.29
N PRO A 39 6.11 -12.39 -11.96
CA PRO A 39 5.66 -11.10 -12.50
C PRO A 39 6.51 -9.93 -11.99
N ARG A 40 6.73 -8.91 -12.83
CA ARG A 40 7.48 -7.68 -12.46
C ARG A 40 6.59 -6.51 -12.04
N LYS A 41 5.27 -6.68 -12.19
CA LYS A 41 4.23 -5.69 -11.89
C LYS A 41 3.16 -6.30 -10.97
N LEU A 42 3.60 -7.09 -10.00
CA LEU A 42 2.69 -7.85 -9.14
C LEU A 42 1.71 -6.92 -8.41
N CYS A 43 2.24 -5.91 -7.73
CA CYS A 43 1.47 -4.96 -6.95
C CYS A 43 0.59 -4.10 -7.87
N THR A 44 1.14 -3.61 -8.97
CA THR A 44 0.42 -2.75 -9.93
C THR A 44 -0.73 -3.51 -10.58
N ASP A 45 -0.47 -4.69 -11.15
CA ASP A 45 -1.49 -5.45 -11.87
C ASP A 45 -2.56 -5.97 -10.91
N ALA A 46 -2.19 -6.43 -9.71
CA ALA A 46 -3.19 -6.83 -8.72
C ALA A 46 -4.06 -5.64 -8.28
N THR A 47 -3.46 -4.48 -7.97
CA THR A 47 -4.19 -3.28 -7.58
C THR A 47 -5.18 -2.86 -8.66
N ARG A 48 -4.70 -2.72 -9.91
CA ARG A 48 -5.54 -2.35 -11.05
C ARG A 48 -6.69 -3.31 -11.23
N ARG A 49 -6.41 -4.61 -11.33
CA ARG A 49 -7.44 -5.60 -11.62
C ARG A 49 -8.49 -5.72 -10.50
N LEU A 50 -8.07 -5.56 -9.23
CA LEU A 50 -9.01 -5.57 -8.10
C LEU A 50 -9.89 -4.31 -8.11
N CYS A 51 -9.33 -3.12 -8.36
CA CYS A 51 -10.11 -1.90 -8.53
C CYS A 51 -11.10 -2.03 -9.70
N ASP A 52 -10.63 -2.47 -10.87
CA ASP A 52 -11.47 -2.71 -12.05
C ASP A 52 -12.60 -3.71 -11.74
N ALA A 53 -12.31 -4.77 -10.99
CA ALA A 53 -13.30 -5.76 -10.57
C ALA A 53 -14.37 -5.17 -9.64
N ILE A 54 -13.98 -4.34 -8.66
CA ILE A 54 -14.92 -3.62 -7.78
C ILE A 54 -15.80 -2.68 -8.62
N GLU A 55 -15.22 -1.90 -9.52
CA GLU A 55 -15.95 -0.98 -10.40
C GLU A 55 -16.94 -1.71 -11.32
N LYS A 56 -16.57 -2.89 -11.82
CA LYS A 56 -17.44 -3.72 -12.67
C LYS A 56 -18.66 -4.22 -11.92
N ILE A 57 -18.53 -4.53 -10.63
CA ILE A 57 -19.63 -5.00 -9.78
C ILE A 57 -20.56 -3.86 -9.35
N ARG A 58 -20.04 -2.63 -9.28
CA ARG A 58 -20.80 -1.43 -8.89
C ARG A 58 -21.51 -1.63 -7.55
N PRO A 59 -20.76 -1.86 -6.46
CA PRO A 59 -21.36 -2.05 -5.14
C PRO A 59 -22.24 -0.86 -4.75
N PRO A 60 -23.28 -1.07 -3.91
CA PRO A 60 -24.21 -0.01 -3.51
C PRO A 60 -23.57 1.09 -2.68
N LYS A 61 -22.39 0.82 -2.11
CA LYS A 61 -21.52 1.78 -1.42
C LYS A 61 -20.09 1.59 -1.92
N PRO A 62 -19.25 2.64 -1.93
CA PRO A 62 -17.84 2.49 -2.27
C PRO A 62 -17.16 1.46 -1.36
N ALA A 63 -16.42 0.52 -1.95
CA ALA A 63 -15.60 -0.42 -1.21
C ALA A 63 -14.27 0.25 -0.81
N LYS A 64 -13.75 -0.10 0.36
CA LYS A 64 -12.45 0.36 0.86
C LYS A 64 -11.32 -0.48 0.26
N PHE A 65 -10.45 0.11 -0.54
CA PHE A 65 -9.24 -0.55 -1.03
C PHE A 65 -8.02 -0.09 -0.22
N ILE A 66 -7.41 -1.01 0.54
CA ILE A 66 -6.26 -0.71 1.40
C ILE A 66 -5.02 -1.38 0.80
N LEU A 67 -4.07 -0.58 0.33
CA LEU A 67 -2.79 -1.06 -0.19
C LEU A 67 -1.72 -1.01 0.89
N MET A 68 -1.04 -2.12 1.16
CA MET A 68 0.24 -2.09 1.85
C MET A 68 1.33 -1.72 0.85
N ASN A 69 2.05 -0.64 1.15
CA ASN A 69 3.13 -0.14 0.32
C ASN A 69 4.39 0.02 1.20
N THR A 70 5.20 1.04 0.96
CA THR A 70 6.42 1.31 1.73
C THR A 70 6.72 2.81 1.78
N VAL A 71 7.43 3.25 2.82
CA VAL A 71 8.04 4.60 2.88
C VAL A 71 9.03 4.87 1.73
N GLY A 72 9.48 3.83 1.02
CA GLY A 72 10.21 3.98 -0.24
C GLY A 72 9.39 4.72 -1.31
N VAL A 73 8.05 4.64 -1.26
CA VAL A 73 7.15 5.36 -2.18
C VAL A 73 6.83 6.73 -1.60
N LYS A 74 7.15 7.77 -2.39
CA LYS A 74 6.90 9.16 -2.03
C LYS A 74 5.41 9.49 -2.08
N ASN A 75 5.01 10.50 -1.32
CA ASN A 75 3.71 11.16 -1.48
C ASN A 75 3.88 12.54 -2.16
N PRO A 76 3.72 12.63 -3.50
CA PRO A 76 3.82 13.90 -4.24
C PRO A 76 2.87 15.00 -3.76
N GLY A 77 1.75 14.66 -3.11
CA GLY A 77 0.77 15.64 -2.64
C GLY A 77 1.23 16.46 -1.42
N LEU A 78 2.22 15.97 -0.67
CA LEU A 78 2.66 16.59 0.59
C LEU A 78 4.02 17.29 0.50
N GLY A 79 4.69 17.25 -0.66
CA GLY A 79 6.00 17.88 -0.83
C GLY A 79 7.08 17.32 0.11
N GLU A 80 7.03 16.01 0.39
CA GLU A 80 7.95 15.31 1.31
C GLU A 80 9.42 15.72 1.08
N LYS A 81 10.02 16.34 2.10
CA LYS A 81 11.40 16.85 2.02
C LYS A 81 12.39 15.72 2.30
N ARG A 82 12.91 15.12 1.23
CA ARG A 82 14.07 14.22 1.28
C ARG A 82 15.35 14.96 0.90
N ASN A 83 16.46 14.61 1.54
CA ASN A 83 17.76 15.16 1.18
C ASN A 83 18.21 14.65 -0.21
N TRP A 84 19.22 15.28 -0.80
CA TRP A 84 19.65 14.99 -2.18
C TRP A 84 20.21 13.58 -2.37
N ILE A 85 20.87 13.01 -1.34
CA ILE A 85 21.41 11.64 -1.37
C ILE A 85 20.26 10.65 -1.44
N GLU A 86 19.24 10.83 -0.61
CA GLU A 86 18.05 9.97 -0.61
C GLU A 86 17.29 10.06 -1.92
N ARG A 87 17.18 11.25 -2.50
CA ARG A 87 16.57 11.42 -3.82
C ARG A 87 17.33 10.63 -4.88
N GLY A 88 18.67 10.73 -4.89
CA GLY A 88 19.53 9.96 -5.78
C GLY A 88 19.37 8.45 -5.60
N LEU A 89 19.36 7.97 -4.35
CA LEU A 89 19.16 6.56 -4.06
C LEU A 89 17.81 6.07 -4.55
N LEU A 90 16.71 6.78 -4.25
CA LEU A 90 15.38 6.36 -4.67
C LEU A 90 15.23 6.34 -6.20
N THR A 91 15.83 7.30 -6.91
CA THR A 91 15.89 7.27 -8.37
C THR A 91 16.65 6.05 -8.88
N LEU A 92 17.79 5.72 -8.25
CA LEU A 92 18.53 4.50 -8.59
C LEU A 92 17.70 3.25 -8.35
N LEU A 93 17.05 3.14 -7.19
CA LEU A 93 16.20 2.00 -6.83
C LEU A 93 15.01 1.86 -7.78
N HIS A 94 14.36 2.96 -8.17
CA HIS A 94 13.30 2.96 -9.17
C HIS A 94 13.75 2.29 -10.49
N HIS A 95 14.94 2.62 -10.97
CA HIS A 95 15.46 2.07 -12.23
C HIS A 95 16.04 0.65 -12.10
N THR A 96 16.53 0.27 -10.92
CA THR A 96 17.30 -0.97 -10.73
C THR A 96 16.56 -2.07 -9.98
N LEU A 97 15.52 -1.73 -9.22
CA LEU A 97 14.70 -2.66 -8.46
C LEU A 97 13.27 -2.65 -9.01
N PRO A 98 12.88 -3.65 -9.81
CA PRO A 98 11.49 -3.79 -10.27
C PRO A 98 10.44 -3.67 -9.15
N PRO A 99 10.64 -4.23 -7.93
CA PRO A 99 9.69 -4.05 -6.84
C PRO A 99 9.44 -2.60 -6.44
N GLN A 100 10.46 -1.72 -6.53
CA GLN A 100 10.30 -0.30 -6.20
C GLN A 100 9.40 0.38 -7.23
N SER A 101 9.70 0.22 -8.52
CA SER A 101 8.90 0.79 -9.59
C SER A 101 7.46 0.24 -9.60
N ASP A 102 7.28 -1.04 -9.25
CA ASP A 102 5.96 -1.65 -9.13
C ASP A 102 5.14 -1.07 -7.98
N ASN A 103 5.74 -0.90 -6.80
CA ASN A 103 5.08 -0.27 -5.65
C ASN A 103 4.71 1.20 -5.92
N GLU A 104 5.57 1.94 -6.63
CA GLU A 104 5.28 3.32 -7.05
C GLU A 104 4.11 3.38 -8.02
N ALA A 105 4.09 2.52 -9.05
CA ALA A 105 3.03 2.47 -10.04
C ALA A 105 1.68 2.01 -9.45
N ALA A 106 1.68 1.10 -8.47
CA ALA A 106 0.47 0.72 -7.74
C ALA A 106 -0.14 1.90 -6.97
N ALA A 107 0.68 2.68 -6.26
CA ALA A 107 0.22 3.88 -5.57
C ALA A 107 -0.22 4.98 -6.55
N GLU A 108 0.49 5.13 -7.68
CA GLU A 108 0.13 6.08 -8.72
C GLU A 108 -1.22 5.75 -9.35
N HIS A 109 -1.51 4.47 -9.60
CA HIS A 109 -2.80 4.03 -10.10
C HIS A 109 -3.94 4.44 -9.17
N LEU A 110 -3.81 4.21 -7.86
CA LEU A 110 -4.81 4.65 -6.88
C LEU A 110 -4.98 6.18 -6.90
N ARG A 111 -3.89 6.93 -6.95
CA ARG A 111 -3.94 8.40 -6.90
C ARG A 111 -4.49 9.06 -8.16
N ASN A 112 -4.07 8.58 -9.32
CA ASN A 112 -4.28 9.29 -10.58
C ASN A 112 -5.39 8.65 -11.43
N ILE A 113 -5.61 7.34 -11.32
CA ILE A 113 -6.60 6.62 -12.13
C ILE A 113 -7.88 6.40 -11.32
N VAL A 114 -7.78 5.82 -10.12
CA VAL A 114 -8.95 5.71 -9.23
C VAL A 114 -9.32 7.09 -8.70
N GLY A 115 -8.34 7.86 -8.19
CA GLY A 115 -8.56 9.21 -7.70
C GLY A 115 -9.47 9.26 -6.47
N ASN A 116 -10.07 10.42 -6.20
CA ASN A 116 -10.98 10.66 -5.07
C ASN A 116 -12.44 10.90 -5.49
N GLU A 117 -12.73 10.88 -6.80
CA GLU A 117 -14.08 11.07 -7.36
C GLU A 117 -14.75 9.75 -7.78
N ASN A 118 -14.05 8.62 -7.62
CA ASN A 118 -14.57 7.30 -7.93
C ASN A 118 -15.79 6.97 -7.06
N LYS A 119 -16.87 6.50 -7.69
CA LYS A 119 -18.14 6.20 -7.00
C LYS A 119 -18.18 4.83 -6.34
N TYR A 120 -17.21 3.96 -6.66
CA TYR A 120 -17.23 2.55 -6.28
C TYR A 120 -16.02 2.14 -5.45
N VAL A 121 -14.92 2.90 -5.51
CA VAL A 121 -13.68 2.60 -4.78
C VAL A 121 -13.25 3.85 -4.00
N GLU A 122 -13.13 3.71 -2.68
CA GLU A 122 -12.33 4.62 -1.86
C GLU A 122 -11.03 3.90 -1.50
N TRP A 123 -9.89 4.59 -1.35
CA TRP A 123 -8.61 3.91 -1.15
C TRP A 123 -7.75 4.53 -0.04
N CYS A 124 -6.83 3.74 0.52
CA CYS A 124 -5.78 4.19 1.42
C CYS A 124 -4.49 3.40 1.13
N SER A 125 -3.32 4.06 1.11
CA SER A 125 -2.02 3.40 0.87
C SER A 125 -1.14 3.48 2.11
N VAL A 126 -1.17 2.42 2.92
CA VAL A 126 -0.43 2.33 4.17
C VAL A 126 1.04 2.05 3.87
N ARG A 127 1.93 2.91 4.35
CA ARG A 127 3.38 2.85 4.12
C ARG A 127 4.11 2.47 5.42
N PRO A 128 4.26 1.19 5.75
CA PRO A 128 5.21 0.80 6.78
C PRO A 128 6.63 1.24 6.39
N ASP A 129 7.41 1.60 7.40
CA ASP A 129 8.85 1.82 7.25
C ASP A 129 9.58 0.47 7.10
N SER A 130 10.36 0.04 8.10
CA SER A 130 10.97 -1.29 8.13
C SER A 130 10.09 -2.26 8.90
N LEU A 131 9.92 -3.48 8.37
CA LEU A 131 9.06 -4.50 8.98
C LEU A 131 9.87 -5.46 9.85
N ILE A 132 9.41 -5.65 11.08
CA ILE A 132 9.94 -6.64 12.04
C ILE A 132 8.85 -7.63 12.47
N ASP A 133 9.27 -8.77 12.99
CA ASP A 133 8.37 -9.80 13.54
C ASP A 133 8.31 -9.70 15.07
N ALA A 134 7.17 -9.23 15.58
CA ALA A 134 6.84 -9.18 17.00
C ALA A 134 5.32 -9.03 17.15
N GLY A 135 4.83 -9.05 18.39
CA GLY A 135 3.40 -8.82 18.69
C GLY A 135 2.95 -7.38 18.41
N VAL A 136 1.67 -7.13 18.64
CA VAL A 136 1.12 -5.77 18.58
C VAL A 136 1.72 -4.93 19.71
N SER A 137 2.18 -3.73 19.38
CA SER A 137 2.71 -2.73 20.31
C SER A 137 2.13 -1.35 19.97
N PRO A 138 2.28 -0.34 20.84
CA PRO A 138 1.96 1.03 20.46
C PRO A 138 2.70 1.47 19.19
N TYR A 139 1.99 2.18 18.31
CA TYR A 139 2.49 2.68 17.04
C TYR A 139 1.93 4.07 16.76
N ASP A 140 2.66 4.85 15.97
CA ASP A 140 2.26 6.19 15.52
C ASP A 140 1.92 6.14 14.03
N ILE A 141 0.96 6.98 13.61
CA ILE A 141 0.55 7.15 12.21
C ILE A 141 0.77 8.59 11.79
N GLU A 142 1.55 8.79 10.73
CA GLU A 142 1.98 10.11 10.27
C GLU A 142 1.65 10.31 8.78
N GLU A 143 1.43 11.55 8.34
CA GLU A 143 1.14 11.82 6.92
C GLU A 143 2.37 11.60 6.01
N SER A 144 3.57 11.85 6.55
CA SER A 144 4.84 11.77 5.85
C SER A 144 5.88 11.04 6.70
N PRO A 145 6.90 10.42 6.10
CA PRO A 145 7.99 9.82 6.87
C PRO A 145 8.67 10.86 7.76
N VAL A 146 8.78 10.55 9.05
CA VAL A 146 9.52 11.37 10.04
C VAL A 146 11.02 10.99 10.03
N THR A 147 11.33 9.84 9.45
CA THR A 147 12.66 9.25 9.34
C THR A 147 13.26 9.44 7.95
N THR A 148 14.60 9.36 7.89
CA THR A 148 15.30 9.14 6.63
C THR A 148 15.25 7.66 6.25
N ILE A 149 15.50 7.36 4.98
CA ILE A 149 15.72 5.96 4.53
C ILE A 149 16.89 5.25 5.22
N PHE A 150 17.79 5.99 5.88
CA PHE A 150 18.93 5.43 6.63
C PHE A 150 18.69 5.35 8.14
N SER A 151 17.70 6.09 8.65
CA SER A 151 17.38 6.21 10.07
C SER A 151 15.93 5.82 10.33
N GLY A 152 15.48 4.76 9.64
CA GLY A 152 14.10 4.28 9.67
C GLY A 152 13.65 3.91 11.08
N ARG A 153 12.33 3.91 11.30
CA ARG A 153 11.70 3.56 12.56
C ARG A 153 10.81 2.34 12.34
N PRO A 154 11.24 1.16 12.79
CA PRO A 154 10.57 -0.08 12.41
C PRO A 154 9.14 -0.14 12.92
N THR A 155 8.34 -0.96 12.26
CA THR A 155 7.00 -1.35 12.71
C THR A 155 6.83 -2.85 12.61
N THR A 156 6.03 -3.44 13.49
CA THR A 156 5.78 -4.88 13.45
C THR A 156 4.77 -5.21 12.35
N ARG A 157 4.89 -6.39 11.74
CA ARG A 157 3.86 -6.89 10.81
C ARG A 157 2.47 -6.93 11.45
N SER A 158 2.42 -7.25 12.75
CA SER A 158 1.18 -7.23 13.53
C SER A 158 0.61 -5.82 13.73
N ASN A 159 1.44 -4.78 13.87
CA ASN A 159 0.98 -3.39 13.95
C ASN A 159 0.36 -2.94 12.61
N VAL A 160 0.99 -3.31 11.48
CA VAL A 160 0.42 -3.02 10.16
C VAL A 160 -0.92 -3.71 9.97
N ALA A 161 -1.01 -5.01 10.30
CA ALA A 161 -2.27 -5.74 10.23
C ALA A 161 -3.34 -5.11 11.13
N HIS A 162 -3.00 -4.78 12.37
CA HIS A 162 -3.89 -4.10 13.31
C HIS A 162 -4.41 -2.77 12.75
N PHE A 163 -3.53 -1.91 12.24
CA PHE A 163 -3.94 -0.63 11.66
C PHE A 163 -4.83 -0.79 10.42
N MET A 164 -4.55 -1.76 9.56
CA MET A 164 -5.40 -2.04 8.40
C MET A 164 -6.78 -2.54 8.80
N THR A 165 -6.89 -3.37 9.84
CA THR A 165 -8.17 -3.77 10.42
C THR A 165 -8.92 -2.57 10.99
N GLU A 166 -8.23 -1.69 11.73
CA GLU A 166 -8.84 -0.45 12.25
C GLU A 166 -9.35 0.45 11.10
N LEU A 167 -8.64 0.56 9.97
CA LEU A 167 -9.12 1.31 8.80
C LEU A 167 -10.42 0.73 8.21
N ILE A 168 -10.63 -0.59 8.33
CA ILE A 168 -11.85 -1.26 7.89
C ILE A 168 -12.99 -0.97 8.87
N GLU A 169 -12.76 -1.13 10.16
CA GLU A 169 -13.81 -1.16 11.19
C GLU A 169 -14.16 0.24 11.73
N ASN A 170 -13.19 1.15 11.82
CA ASN A 170 -13.37 2.49 12.38
C ASN A 170 -13.65 3.53 11.28
N ALA A 171 -14.89 4.02 11.24
CA ALA A 171 -15.33 5.00 10.25
C ALA A 171 -14.64 6.37 10.39
N GLU A 172 -14.33 6.80 11.61
CA GLU A 172 -13.62 8.07 11.85
C GLU A 172 -12.18 7.97 11.34
N LEU A 173 -11.49 6.88 11.68
CA LEU A 173 -10.13 6.62 11.22
C LEU A 173 -10.07 6.50 9.68
N TRP A 174 -11.04 5.82 9.08
CA TRP A 174 -11.17 5.76 7.62
C TRP A 174 -11.33 7.14 7.00
N ASN A 175 -12.21 7.99 7.55
CA ASN A 175 -12.42 9.33 7.02
C ASN A 175 -11.17 10.22 7.16
N THR A 176 -10.35 10.01 8.19
CA THR A 176 -9.05 10.67 8.32
C THR A 176 -8.07 10.25 7.23
N TRP A 177 -8.03 8.96 6.85
CA TRP A 177 -6.98 8.40 6.00
C TRP A 177 -7.37 8.00 4.58
N LYS A 178 -8.65 8.05 4.22
CA LYS A 178 -9.09 7.80 2.84
C LYS A 178 -8.48 8.84 1.89
N PHE A 179 -8.09 8.37 0.71
CA PHE A 179 -7.34 9.09 -0.31
C PHE A 179 -5.97 9.62 0.13
N ARG A 180 -5.40 9.02 1.19
CA ARG A 180 -4.09 9.39 1.73
C ARG A 180 -3.14 8.20 1.78
N MET A 181 -1.89 8.51 2.07
CA MET A 181 -0.79 7.55 2.11
C MET A 181 -0.11 7.56 3.50
N PRO A 182 -0.80 7.17 4.59
CA PRO A 182 -0.23 7.22 5.94
C PRO A 182 1.04 6.38 6.08
N VAL A 183 1.95 6.82 6.93
CA VAL A 183 3.13 6.09 7.37
C VAL A 183 2.87 5.50 8.74
N ILE A 184 3.23 4.23 8.95
CA ILE A 184 3.09 3.55 10.24
C ILE A 184 4.45 3.14 10.79
N MET A 185 4.71 3.48 12.07
CA MET A 185 5.98 3.26 12.77
C MET A 185 5.71 2.89 14.24
N ASN A 186 6.58 2.11 14.90
CA ASN A 186 6.46 1.85 16.35
C ASN A 186 6.54 3.17 17.14
N SER A 187 5.82 3.32 18.25
CA SER A 187 5.82 4.54 19.08
C SER A 187 7.17 4.80 19.78
N GLU A 188 7.54 6.07 20.04
CA GLU A 188 8.87 6.46 20.58
C GLU A 188 9.00 6.10 22.06
N SER A 189 7.86 5.93 22.73
CA SER A 189 7.77 5.67 24.17
C SER A 189 8.32 4.30 24.60
N HIS A 190 8.84 3.49 23.68
CA HIS A 190 9.38 2.14 23.94
C HIS A 190 10.71 1.81 23.23
N SER A 191 11.52 2.81 22.85
CA SER A 191 12.91 2.57 22.43
C SER A 191 13.85 2.35 23.61
#